data_AF-A0A2V7JUV7-F1
#
_entry.id   AF-A0A2V7JUV7-F1
#
_cell.length_a   1.000
_cell.length_b   1.000
_cell.length_c   1.000
_cell.angle_alpha   90.00
_cell.angle_beta   90.00
_cell.angle_gamma   90.00
#
_symmetry.space_group_name_H-M   'P 1'
#
loop_
_entity.id
_entity.type
_entity.pdbx_description
1 polymer ?
#
loop_
_entity_poly.entity_id
_entity_poly.type
_entity_poly.pdbx_seq_one_letter_code
_entity_poly.pdbx_strand_id
1 'polypeptide(L)'
;MRQRSSASARYRIRQSGVVTRNPSQSAFGPPAFRTREATARAVLAGAGIDLDSARAAMAGPVTVRALPGVSVRIAVRQRVLDRASAPNVIGILEGSDPRLKRQYLFLTGHMDHIGTPGAGEGCSARGGDSICNGADDDASGTTAVIEAADAFSRLMPRPKRSLVFMTVSGEERGLWGSQYFSEHPTVPLGDVVADLSIDMVGRKWKDTIVAIG
;
A
#
# COMPACT_ATOMS: atom_id res chain seq x y z
N MET A 1 -4.40 28.50 49.75
CA MET A 1 -5.00 27.94 48.52
C MET A 1 -3.95 28.05 47.41
N ARG A 2 -3.18 26.99 47.13
CA ARG A 2 -2.09 27.05 46.13
C ARG A 2 -2.65 26.75 44.74
N GLN A 3 -2.64 27.74 43.85
CA GLN A 3 -2.92 27.56 42.44
C GLN A 3 -1.89 26.59 41.84
N ARG A 4 -2.34 25.41 41.43
CA ARG A 4 -1.54 24.52 40.59
C ARG A 4 -1.47 25.14 39.20
N SER A 5 -0.34 25.76 38.88
CA SER A 5 0.03 26.10 37.51
C SER A 5 0.05 24.81 36.69
N SER A 6 -0.95 24.58 35.85
CA SER A 6 -0.90 23.52 34.85
C SER A 6 0.00 24.00 33.72
N ALA A 7 1.23 23.50 33.66
CA ALA A 7 2.10 23.72 32.51
C ALA A 7 1.43 23.13 31.26
N SER A 8 0.82 23.96 30.41
CA SER A 8 0.24 23.51 29.15
C SER A 8 1.34 23.43 28.10
N ALA A 9 1.87 22.23 27.84
CA ALA A 9 2.76 22.02 26.70
C ALA A 9 1.93 22.03 25.41
N ARG A 10 2.13 23.05 24.56
CA ARG A 10 1.47 23.14 23.25
C ARG A 10 2.41 22.59 22.17
N TYR A 11 2.14 21.37 21.71
CA TYR A 11 2.82 20.79 20.55
C TYR A 11 2.04 21.13 19.28
N ARG A 12 2.66 21.89 18.37
CA ARG A 12 2.10 22.16 17.04
C ARG A 12 2.80 21.25 16.04
N ILE A 13 2.11 20.20 15.61
CA ILE A 13 2.55 19.35 14.50
C ILE A 13 1.90 19.91 13.23
N ARG A 14 2.72 20.34 12.28
CA ARG A 14 2.26 20.73 10.94
C ARG A 14 2.70 19.65 9.97
N GLN A 15 1.77 18.82 9.55
CA GLN A 15 1.98 17.86 8.48
C GLN A 15 1.24 18.38 7.24
N SER A 16 1.98 18.65 6.18
CA SER A 16 1.43 18.98 4.86
C SER A 16 1.80 17.84 3.92
N GLY A 17 0.79 17.18 3.35
CA GLY A 17 0.96 16.13 2.37
C GLY A 17 -0.29 16.05 1.50
N VAL A 18 -0.11 15.62 0.25
CA VAL A 18 -1.24 15.24 -0.60
C VAL A 18 -1.68 13.86 -0.10
N VAL A 19 -2.93 13.77 0.36
CA VAL A 19 -3.57 12.48 0.64
C VAL A 19 -4.41 12.17 -0.58
N THR A 20 -4.01 11.14 -1.33
CA THR A 20 -4.83 10.58 -2.39
C THR A 20 -5.94 9.72 -1.76
N ARG A 21 -7.09 9.60 -2.44
CA ARG A 21 -8.22 8.78 -1.98
C ARG A 21 -8.69 7.88 -3.12
N ASN A 22 -9.12 6.66 -2.77
CA ASN A 22 -9.87 5.81 -3.69
C ASN A 22 -11.21 6.49 -4.01
N PRO A 23 -11.46 6.90 -5.27
CA PRO A 23 -12.69 7.58 -5.65
C PRO A 23 -13.95 6.72 -5.46
N SER A 24 -13.83 5.39 -5.34
CA SER A 24 -14.98 4.50 -5.12
C SER A 24 -15.49 4.49 -3.68
N GLN A 25 -14.66 4.89 -2.70
CA GLN A 25 -15.09 4.98 -1.30
C GLN A 25 -15.81 6.30 -1.07
N SER A 26 -16.90 6.32 -0.29
CA SER A 26 -17.73 7.51 -0.03
C SER A 26 -17.36 8.28 1.25
N ALA A 27 -16.70 7.64 2.22
CA ALA A 27 -16.40 8.23 3.53
C ALA A 27 -14.90 8.50 3.74
N PHE A 28 -14.59 9.61 4.43
CA PHE A 28 -13.31 9.77 5.10
C PHE A 28 -13.33 8.93 6.39
N GLY A 29 -12.34 8.06 6.59
CA GLY A 29 -12.01 7.57 7.93
C GLY A 29 -11.63 8.74 8.86
N PRO A 30 -11.65 8.55 10.19
CA PRO A 30 -11.18 9.58 11.11
C PRO A 30 -9.74 9.98 10.75
N PRO A 31 -9.37 11.27 10.85
CA PRO A 31 -8.03 11.71 10.51
C PRO A 31 -7.00 10.97 11.36
N ALA A 32 -6.16 10.18 10.70
CA ALA A 32 -5.00 9.55 11.32
C ALA A 32 -3.78 10.44 11.10
N PHE A 33 -2.92 10.53 12.12
CA PHE A 33 -1.65 11.24 12.03
C PHE A 33 -0.54 10.36 12.60
N ARG A 34 0.63 10.43 11.99
CA ARG A 34 1.85 9.83 12.52
C ARG A 34 2.65 10.93 13.21
N THR A 35 3.31 10.58 14.30
CA THR A 35 4.19 11.49 15.02
C THR A 35 5.55 10.85 15.20
N ARG A 36 6.59 11.67 15.35
CA ARG A 36 7.93 11.16 15.70
C ARG A 36 7.87 10.53 17.08
N GLU A 37 8.66 9.48 17.28
CA GLU A 37 8.73 8.79 18.57
C GLU A 37 9.09 9.75 19.71
N ALA A 38 10.05 10.65 19.51
CA ALA A 38 10.42 11.65 20.50
C ALA A 38 9.24 12.53 20.92
N THR A 39 8.36 12.89 19.98
CA THR A 39 7.14 13.67 20.27
C THR A 39 6.12 12.83 21.03
N ALA A 40 5.90 11.57 20.62
CA ALA A 40 5.02 10.66 21.36
C ALA A 40 5.50 10.45 22.80
N ARG A 41 6.79 10.21 23.00
CA ARG A 41 7.43 10.02 24.31
C ARG A 41 7.22 11.23 25.22
N ALA A 42 7.43 12.45 24.71
CA ALA A 42 7.22 13.67 25.48
C ALA A 42 5.76 13.87 25.91
N VAL A 43 4.80 13.63 25.01
CA VAL A 43 3.37 13.76 25.31
C VAL A 43 2.90 12.71 26.32
N LEU A 44 3.32 11.44 26.13
CA LEU A 44 2.94 10.33 27.01
C LEU A 44 3.58 10.47 28.40
N ALA A 45 4.84 10.90 28.49
CA ALA A 45 5.50 11.16 29.76
C ALA A 45 4.76 12.24 30.57
N GLY A 46 4.26 13.29 29.90
CA GLY A 46 3.40 14.31 30.53
C GLY A 46 2.07 13.77 31.07
N ALA A 47 1.60 12.63 30.57
CA ALA A 47 0.42 11.90 31.07
C ALA A 47 0.78 10.77 32.06
N GLY A 48 2.04 10.68 32.49
CA GLY A 48 2.53 9.61 33.37
C GLY A 48 2.57 8.23 32.69
N ILE A 49 2.75 8.21 31.36
CA ILE A 49 2.88 6.98 30.58
C ILE A 49 4.30 6.90 30.03
N ASP A 50 5.00 5.83 30.41
CA ASP A 50 6.24 5.45 29.77
C ASP A 50 5.96 4.73 28.45
N LEU A 51 6.56 5.21 27.36
CA LEU A 51 6.30 4.69 26.01
C LEU A 51 6.82 3.26 25.84
N ASP A 52 7.94 2.92 26.45
CA ASP A 52 8.54 1.59 26.28
C ASP A 52 7.72 0.53 27.02
N SER A 53 7.26 0.85 28.23
CA SER A 53 6.32 0.04 29.01
C SER A 53 4.98 -0.14 28.27
N ALA A 54 4.46 0.93 27.65
CA ALA A 54 3.23 0.87 26.87
C ALA A 54 3.38 -0.04 25.64
N ARG A 55 4.52 0.02 24.95
CA ARG A 55 4.83 -0.87 23.81
C ARG A 55 4.94 -2.33 24.22
N ALA A 56 5.62 -2.61 25.33
CA ALA A 56 5.74 -3.98 25.85
C ALA A 56 4.36 -4.58 26.15
N ALA A 57 3.41 -3.77 26.64
CA ALA A 57 2.03 -4.20 26.89
C ALA A 57 1.21 -4.46 25.62
N MET A 58 1.64 -3.96 24.44
CA MET A 58 0.96 -4.21 23.16
C MET A 58 1.14 -5.64 22.62
N ALA A 59 1.97 -6.46 23.26
CA ALA A 59 2.04 -7.89 22.98
C ALA A 59 0.78 -8.65 23.45
N GLY A 60 -0.06 -8.03 24.27
CA GLY A 60 -1.35 -8.55 24.72
C GLY A 60 -2.55 -7.94 23.97
N PRO A 61 -3.78 -8.14 24.48
CA PRO A 61 -5.00 -7.56 23.91
C PRO A 61 -4.91 -6.04 23.84
N VAL A 62 -5.49 -5.44 22.78
CA VAL A 62 -5.56 -3.98 22.62
C VAL A 62 -6.29 -3.37 23.80
N THR A 63 -5.62 -2.50 24.55
CA THR A 63 -6.19 -1.76 25.67
C THR A 63 -6.34 -0.29 25.33
N VAL A 64 -7.49 0.29 25.70
CA VAL A 64 -7.75 1.74 25.54
C VAL A 64 -7.56 2.41 26.90
N ARG A 65 -6.66 3.41 26.96
CA ARG A 65 -6.38 4.16 28.18
C ARG A 65 -6.70 5.64 28.00
N ALA A 66 -7.50 6.20 28.91
CA ALA A 66 -7.76 7.63 28.94
C ALA A 66 -6.51 8.41 29.38
N LEU A 67 -6.25 9.55 28.73
CA LEU A 67 -5.15 10.47 29.04
C LEU A 67 -5.69 11.80 29.59
N PRO A 68 -6.10 11.85 30.88
CA PRO A 68 -6.64 13.07 31.46
C PRO A 68 -5.61 14.20 31.42
N GLY A 69 -6.03 15.38 30.96
CA GLY A 69 -5.17 16.56 30.84
C GLY A 69 -4.39 16.66 29.52
N VAL A 70 -4.44 15.64 28.65
CA VAL A 70 -3.89 15.74 27.30
C VAL A 70 -4.99 16.24 26.36
N SER A 71 -4.71 17.33 25.64
CA SER A 71 -5.59 17.86 24.59
C SER A 71 -4.82 17.98 23.30
N VAL A 72 -5.30 17.31 22.25
CA VAL A 72 -4.74 17.40 20.90
C VAL A 72 -5.68 18.22 20.05
N ARG A 73 -5.20 19.34 19.49
CA ARG A 73 -5.94 20.11 18.48
C ARG A 73 -5.38 19.78 17.10
N ILE A 74 -6.21 19.19 16.26
CA ILE A 74 -5.86 18.86 14.88
C ILE A 74 -6.57 19.87 13.97
N ALA A 75 -5.79 20.57 13.14
CA ALA A 75 -6.33 21.42 12.10
C ALA A 75 -6.02 20.77 10.75
N VAL A 76 -7.05 20.25 10.08
CA VAL A 76 -6.92 19.60 8.77
C VAL A 76 -7.40 20.57 7.69
N ARG A 77 -6.55 20.86 6.71
CA ARG A 77 -6.95 21.57 5.49
C ARG A 77 -6.85 20.59 4.32
N GLN A 78 -8.00 20.16 3.81
CA GLN A 78 -8.07 19.27 2.67
C GLN A 78 -8.23 20.09 1.38
N ARG A 79 -7.48 19.71 0.36
CA ARG A 79 -7.70 20.17 -1.01
C ARG A 79 -7.90 18.92 -1.85
N VAL A 80 -9.10 18.77 -2.41
CA VAL A 80 -9.38 17.73 -3.41
C VAL A 80 -8.72 18.17 -4.71
N LEU A 81 -7.93 17.29 -5.32
CA LEU A 81 -7.36 17.51 -6.64
C LEU A 81 -8.31 16.85 -7.64
N ASP A 82 -8.76 17.59 -8.66
CA ASP A 82 -9.90 17.17 -9.48
C ASP A 82 -9.61 15.98 -10.41
N ARG A 83 -8.34 15.65 -10.71
CA ARG A 83 -8.00 14.47 -11.53
C ARG A 83 -6.62 13.91 -11.21
N ALA A 84 -6.58 12.64 -10.82
CA ALA A 84 -5.45 11.74 -11.04
C ALA A 84 -6.05 10.43 -11.59
N SER A 85 -5.63 10.02 -12.80
CA SER A 85 -5.97 8.72 -13.38
C SER A 85 -4.74 7.83 -13.29
N ALA A 86 -4.90 6.66 -12.69
CA ALA A 86 -3.87 5.63 -12.62
C ALA A 86 -4.52 4.31 -13.09
N PRO A 87 -4.50 4.02 -14.40
CA PRO A 87 -5.18 2.86 -14.94
C PRO A 87 -4.41 1.57 -14.63
N ASN A 88 -5.13 0.47 -14.46
CA ASN A 88 -4.53 -0.86 -14.63
C ASN A 88 -4.26 -1.10 -16.12
N VAL A 89 -3.24 -1.91 -16.43
CA VAL A 89 -2.97 -2.37 -17.79
C VAL A 89 -3.16 -3.87 -17.82
N ILE A 90 -3.94 -4.36 -18.79
CA ILE A 90 -4.33 -5.78 -18.89
C ILE A 90 -4.08 -6.27 -20.32
N GLY A 91 -3.32 -7.35 -20.45
CA GLY A 91 -3.14 -8.11 -21.68
C GLY A 91 -3.69 -9.52 -21.53
N ILE A 92 -4.46 -10.00 -22.52
CA ILE A 92 -5.01 -11.37 -22.51
C ILE A 92 -4.44 -12.15 -23.70
N LEU A 93 -3.75 -13.24 -23.39
CA LEU A 93 -3.33 -14.23 -24.38
C LEU A 93 -4.35 -15.37 -24.39
N GLU A 94 -5.24 -15.39 -25.40
CA GLU A 94 -6.24 -16.46 -25.54
C GLU A 94 -5.58 -17.84 -25.64
N GLY A 95 -6.14 -18.81 -24.90
CA GLY A 95 -5.70 -20.20 -24.91
C GLY A 95 -6.02 -20.95 -26.20
N SER A 96 -5.22 -21.97 -26.50
CA SER A 96 -5.33 -22.77 -27.73
C SER A 96 -6.43 -23.83 -27.71
N ASP A 97 -6.93 -24.22 -26.52
CA ASP A 97 -7.90 -25.30 -26.37
C ASP A 97 -9.34 -24.74 -26.32
N PRO A 98 -10.27 -25.17 -27.20
CA PRO A 98 -11.64 -24.64 -27.24
C PRO A 98 -12.43 -24.78 -25.94
N ARG A 99 -12.10 -25.76 -25.09
CA ARG A 99 -12.75 -26.01 -23.80
C ARG A 99 -12.08 -25.23 -22.68
N LEU A 100 -10.74 -25.11 -22.72
CA LEU A 100 -9.97 -24.50 -21.63
C LEU A 100 -9.69 -23.01 -21.82
N LYS A 101 -9.88 -22.43 -23.02
CA LYS A 101 -9.61 -21.02 -23.28
C LYS A 101 -10.51 -20.04 -22.51
N ARG A 102 -11.62 -20.51 -21.93
CA ARG A 102 -12.47 -19.74 -21.00
C ARG A 102 -12.04 -19.90 -19.53
N GLN A 103 -10.90 -20.53 -19.26
CA GLN A 103 -10.28 -20.56 -17.95
C GLN A 103 -9.06 -19.64 -17.96
N TYR A 104 -8.98 -18.75 -16.97
CA TYR A 104 -7.98 -17.70 -16.93
C TYR A 104 -6.97 -17.95 -15.80
N LEU A 105 -5.68 -17.87 -16.11
CA LEU A 105 -4.63 -17.73 -15.11
C LEU A 105 -4.08 -16.32 -15.16
N PHE A 106 -4.04 -15.67 -14.02
CA PHE A 106 -3.51 -14.32 -13.87
C PHE A 106 -2.04 -14.39 -13.46
N LEU A 107 -1.25 -13.46 -14.01
CA LEU A 107 0.06 -13.10 -13.53
C LEU A 107 0.03 -11.58 -13.30
N THR A 108 0.17 -11.16 -12.04
CA THR A 108 -0.03 -9.77 -11.65
C THR A 108 1.16 -9.17 -10.90
N GLY A 109 1.25 -7.85 -10.89
CA GLY A 109 2.12 -7.05 -10.02
C GLY A 109 1.67 -5.60 -10.04
N HIS A 110 1.98 -4.81 -9.03
CA HIS A 110 1.71 -3.36 -9.10
C HIS A 110 2.81 -2.63 -9.88
N MET A 111 2.45 -1.46 -10.41
CA MET A 111 3.33 -0.60 -11.22
C MET A 111 3.54 0.79 -10.61
N ASP A 112 2.95 1.05 -9.45
CA ASP A 112 3.11 2.30 -8.72
C ASP A 112 3.98 2.12 -7.48
N HIS A 113 4.92 3.02 -7.29
CA HIS A 113 5.67 3.12 -6.06
C HIS A 113 5.49 4.50 -5.40
N ILE A 114 6.00 4.62 -4.16
CA ILE A 114 5.87 5.81 -3.30
C ILE A 114 6.29 7.12 -3.98
N GLY A 115 7.33 7.09 -4.82
CA GLY A 115 7.87 8.30 -5.46
C GLY A 115 8.53 9.21 -4.42
N THR A 116 8.05 10.44 -4.23
CA THR A 116 8.58 11.32 -3.17
C THR A 116 7.85 11.05 -1.85
N PRO A 117 8.50 10.41 -0.85
CA PRO A 117 7.81 9.99 0.36
C PRO A 117 7.35 11.19 1.19
N GLY A 118 6.08 11.17 1.56
CA GLY A 118 5.54 12.04 2.61
C GLY A 118 6.11 11.69 3.99
N ALA A 119 5.87 12.56 4.98
CA ALA A 119 6.28 12.29 6.34
C ALA A 119 5.62 10.99 6.87
N GLY A 120 6.44 9.95 7.04
CA GLY A 120 6.00 8.65 7.56
C GLY A 120 5.62 7.62 6.50
N GLU A 121 5.84 7.86 5.21
CA GLU A 121 5.77 6.81 4.19
C GLU A 121 7.00 5.88 4.27
N GLY A 122 6.85 4.60 3.93
CA GLY A 122 7.71 3.48 4.32
C GLY A 122 9.09 3.40 3.68
N CYS A 123 9.55 4.46 3.01
CA CYS A 123 10.79 4.46 2.27
C CYS A 123 11.70 5.63 2.67
N SER A 124 13.00 5.37 2.72
CA SER A 124 14.05 6.39 2.76
C SER A 124 14.76 6.39 1.42
N ALA A 125 14.62 7.47 0.64
CA ALA A 125 15.32 7.61 -0.63
C ALA A 125 16.84 7.42 -0.42
N ARG A 126 17.45 6.61 -1.28
CA ARG A 126 18.90 6.34 -1.28
C ARG A 126 19.47 6.85 -2.61
N GLY A 127 20.11 8.01 -2.60
CA GLY A 127 20.67 8.59 -3.83
C GLY A 127 20.81 10.10 -3.78
N GLY A 128 20.89 10.71 -4.96
CA GLY A 128 21.05 12.15 -5.14
C GLY A 128 19.74 12.96 -5.09
N ASP A 129 18.59 12.29 -5.00
CA ASP A 129 17.28 12.92 -4.93
C ASP A 129 16.42 12.32 -3.80
N SER A 130 15.19 12.84 -3.68
CA SER A 130 14.20 12.40 -2.68
C SER A 130 13.21 11.38 -3.25
N ILE A 131 13.58 10.61 -4.29
CA ILE A 131 12.69 9.66 -4.96
C ILE A 131 12.98 8.24 -4.47
N CYS A 132 11.93 7.58 -4.00
CA CYS A 132 11.83 6.15 -3.85
C CYS A 132 11.46 5.59 -5.22
N ASN A 133 12.43 4.95 -5.88
CA ASN A 133 12.32 4.51 -7.28
C ASN A 133 11.64 3.15 -7.45
N GLY A 134 11.56 2.37 -6.37
CA GLY A 134 10.84 1.10 -6.37
C GLY A 134 11.45 0.01 -7.22
N ALA A 135 12.76 -0.21 -7.10
CA ALA A 135 13.44 -1.19 -7.95
C ALA A 135 13.03 -2.65 -7.70
N ASP A 136 12.73 -3.01 -6.44
CA ASP A 136 12.21 -4.34 -6.07
C ASP A 136 10.69 -4.26 -5.92
N ASP A 137 10.24 -3.35 -5.06
CA ASP A 137 8.87 -2.93 -4.80
C ASP A 137 8.64 -1.61 -5.56
N ASP A 138 8.25 -1.60 -6.83
CA ASP A 138 7.48 -2.60 -7.58
C ASP A 138 8.12 -3.15 -8.87
N ALA A 139 9.17 -2.48 -9.36
CA ALA A 139 9.56 -2.56 -10.77
C ALA A 139 10.03 -3.96 -11.19
N SER A 140 10.57 -4.73 -10.24
CA SER A 140 11.00 -6.10 -10.50
C SER A 140 9.83 -7.00 -10.89
N GLY A 141 8.70 -6.87 -10.20
CA GLY A 141 7.48 -7.62 -10.47
C GLY A 141 6.80 -7.19 -11.75
N THR A 142 6.61 -5.88 -11.94
CA THR A 142 6.10 -5.32 -13.20
C THR A 142 6.92 -5.77 -14.41
N THR A 143 8.25 -5.75 -14.30
CA THR A 143 9.13 -6.23 -15.37
C THR A 143 8.89 -7.73 -15.63
N ALA A 144 8.82 -8.55 -14.59
CA ALA A 144 8.57 -9.98 -14.75
C ALA A 144 7.21 -10.29 -15.39
N VAL A 145 6.15 -9.53 -15.09
CA VAL A 145 4.84 -9.65 -15.75
C VAL A 145 4.95 -9.35 -17.25
N ILE A 146 5.62 -8.25 -17.62
CA ILE A 146 5.76 -7.81 -19.01
C ILE A 146 6.64 -8.79 -19.81
N GLU A 147 7.76 -9.24 -19.25
CA GLU A 147 8.66 -10.19 -19.90
C GLU A 147 8.00 -11.57 -20.06
N ALA A 148 7.20 -12.01 -19.07
CA ALA A 148 6.40 -13.22 -19.20
C ALA A 148 5.37 -13.09 -20.32
N ALA A 149 4.70 -11.94 -20.44
CA ALA A 149 3.75 -11.67 -21.52
C ALA A 149 4.43 -11.79 -22.90
N ASP A 150 5.61 -11.19 -23.08
CA ASP A 150 6.39 -11.29 -24.31
C ASP A 150 6.78 -12.74 -24.60
N ALA A 151 7.34 -13.45 -23.61
CA ALA A 151 7.76 -14.83 -23.76
C ALA A 151 6.60 -15.77 -24.14
N PHE A 152 5.46 -15.68 -23.46
CA PHE A 152 4.29 -16.50 -23.75
C PHE A 152 3.62 -16.14 -25.08
N SER A 153 3.71 -14.88 -25.53
CA SER A 153 3.16 -14.46 -26.83
C SER A 153 3.87 -15.16 -28.02
N ARG A 154 5.14 -15.53 -27.83
CA ARG A 154 5.98 -16.20 -28.83
C ARG A 154 5.96 -17.73 -28.71
N LEU A 155 5.36 -18.27 -27.65
CA LEU A 155 5.36 -19.70 -27.38
C LEU A 155 4.46 -20.47 -28.36
N MET A 156 5.02 -21.54 -28.94
CA MET A 156 4.30 -22.46 -29.83
C MET A 156 4.52 -23.93 -29.40
N PRO A 157 3.45 -24.72 -29.21
CA PRO A 157 2.05 -24.32 -29.24
C PRO A 157 1.69 -23.38 -28.08
N ARG A 158 0.72 -22.49 -28.30
CA ARG A 158 0.21 -21.59 -27.24
C ARG A 158 -0.35 -22.40 -26.05
N PRO A 159 -0.30 -21.86 -24.82
CA PRO A 159 -0.92 -22.48 -23.65
C PRO A 159 -2.39 -22.84 -23.91
N LYS A 160 -2.87 -23.93 -23.31
CA LYS A 160 -4.27 -24.38 -23.50
C LYS A 160 -5.29 -23.44 -22.87
N ARG A 161 -4.96 -22.89 -21.69
CA ARG A 161 -5.75 -21.89 -20.97
C ARG A 161 -5.36 -20.48 -21.38
N SER A 162 -6.26 -19.54 -21.17
CA SER A 162 -5.95 -18.13 -21.39
C SER A 162 -5.08 -17.61 -20.26
N LEU A 163 -4.07 -16.83 -20.60
CA LEU A 163 -3.21 -16.13 -19.64
C LEU A 163 -3.61 -14.65 -19.61
N VAL A 164 -3.70 -14.08 -18.42
CA VAL A 164 -3.96 -12.67 -18.20
C VAL A 164 -2.74 -12.07 -17.52
N PHE A 165 -2.10 -11.11 -18.17
CA PHE A 165 -0.99 -10.34 -17.64
C PHE A 165 -1.55 -8.99 -17.23
N MET A 166 -1.51 -8.67 -15.93
CA MET A 166 -2.10 -7.44 -15.43
C MET A 166 -1.13 -6.72 -14.51
N THR A 167 -0.81 -5.48 -14.86
CA THR A 167 -0.16 -4.57 -13.93
C THR A 167 -1.21 -3.64 -13.32
N VAL A 168 -1.22 -3.53 -11.99
CA VAL A 168 -2.22 -2.73 -11.25
C VAL A 168 -1.63 -1.43 -10.75
N SER A 169 -2.46 -0.39 -10.67
CA SER A 169 -2.09 0.90 -10.07
C SER A 169 -2.63 1.04 -8.65
N GLY A 170 -2.01 1.86 -7.82
CA GLY A 170 -2.49 2.25 -6.50
C GLY A 170 -2.37 1.17 -5.43
N GLU A 171 -1.45 0.23 -5.54
CA GLU A 171 -1.18 -0.78 -4.50
C GLU A 171 -0.71 -0.11 -3.21
N GLU A 172 0.27 0.80 -3.35
CA GLU A 172 0.91 1.54 -2.25
C GLU A 172 -0.06 2.51 -1.54
N ARG A 173 -1.22 2.72 -2.15
CA ARG A 173 -2.32 3.52 -1.60
C ARG A 173 -3.42 2.66 -0.97
N GLY A 174 -3.25 1.34 -0.94
CA GLY A 174 -4.15 0.37 -0.36
C GLY A 174 -4.91 -0.45 -1.40
N LEU A 175 -4.20 -1.06 -2.36
CA LEU A 175 -4.74 -2.03 -3.32
C LEU A 175 -5.81 -1.47 -4.28
N TRP A 176 -5.76 -0.20 -4.66
CA TRP A 176 -6.88 0.42 -5.37
C TRP A 176 -7.17 -0.18 -6.74
N GLY A 177 -6.13 -0.47 -7.51
CA GLY A 177 -6.26 -1.02 -8.86
C GLY A 177 -6.77 -2.45 -8.85
N SER A 178 -6.21 -3.31 -7.99
CA SER A 178 -6.68 -4.70 -7.86
C SER A 178 -8.11 -4.74 -7.29
N GLN A 179 -8.43 -3.91 -6.29
CA GLN A 179 -9.81 -3.78 -5.79
C GLN A 179 -10.77 -3.36 -6.91
N TYR A 180 -10.43 -2.33 -7.67
CA TYR A 180 -11.27 -1.86 -8.77
C TYR A 180 -11.50 -2.96 -9.81
N PHE A 181 -10.46 -3.74 -10.14
CA PHE A 181 -10.58 -4.89 -11.04
C PHE A 181 -11.52 -5.96 -10.47
N SER A 182 -11.41 -6.33 -9.20
CA SER A 182 -12.30 -7.32 -8.58
C SER A 182 -13.77 -6.86 -8.58
N GLU A 183 -14.02 -5.56 -8.46
CA GLU A 183 -15.37 -4.97 -8.52
C GLU A 183 -15.88 -4.80 -9.97
N HIS A 184 -14.98 -4.63 -10.94
CA HIS A 184 -15.29 -4.36 -12.35
C HIS A 184 -14.43 -5.24 -13.29
N PRO A 185 -14.56 -6.57 -13.23
CA PRO A 185 -13.60 -7.46 -13.87
C PRO A 185 -13.82 -7.51 -15.39
N THR A 186 -12.73 -7.57 -16.15
CA THR A 186 -12.79 -7.70 -17.63
C THR A 186 -13.04 -9.13 -18.11
N VAL A 187 -12.94 -10.11 -17.21
CA VAL A 187 -13.29 -11.51 -17.42
C VAL A 187 -14.15 -12.01 -16.26
N PRO A 188 -15.02 -13.03 -16.42
CA PRO A 188 -15.81 -13.53 -15.29
C PRO A 188 -14.91 -14.09 -14.18
N LEU A 189 -15.05 -13.61 -12.94
CA LEU A 189 -14.23 -14.10 -11.82
C LEU A 189 -14.41 -15.60 -11.55
N GLY A 190 -15.59 -16.15 -11.81
CA GLY A 190 -15.85 -17.60 -11.70
C GLY A 190 -15.09 -18.46 -12.71
N ASP A 191 -14.53 -17.84 -13.76
CA ASP A 191 -13.71 -18.48 -14.79
C ASP A 191 -12.19 -18.34 -14.49
N VAL A 192 -11.82 -17.62 -13.43
CA VAL A 192 -10.43 -17.46 -12.99
C VAL A 192 -10.01 -18.69 -12.17
N VAL A 193 -8.95 -19.37 -12.62
CA VAL A 193 -8.44 -20.58 -11.98
C VAL A 193 -7.45 -20.27 -10.88
N ALA A 194 -6.58 -19.27 -11.12
CA ALA A 194 -5.56 -18.83 -10.18
C ALA A 194 -5.07 -17.43 -10.55
N ASP A 195 -4.56 -16.73 -9.56
CA ASP A 195 -3.77 -15.51 -9.71
C ASP A 195 -2.40 -15.70 -9.05
N LEU A 196 -1.34 -15.52 -9.82
CA LEU A 196 0.03 -15.48 -9.34
C LEU A 196 0.46 -14.01 -9.26
N SER A 197 0.35 -13.43 -8.07
CA SER A 197 0.89 -12.10 -7.81
C SER A 197 2.39 -12.16 -7.53
N ILE A 198 3.16 -11.42 -8.33
CA ILE A 198 4.63 -11.42 -8.34
C ILE A 198 5.20 -10.02 -8.13
N ASP A 199 4.83 -9.35 -7.05
CA ASP A 199 5.21 -7.95 -6.80
C ASP A 199 6.71 -7.70 -6.71
N MET A 200 7.39 -8.50 -5.91
CA MET A 200 8.78 -8.28 -5.56
C MET A 200 9.59 -9.55 -5.79
N VAL A 201 10.28 -9.60 -6.93
CA VAL A 201 11.08 -10.74 -7.37
C VAL A 201 12.58 -10.43 -7.44
N GLY A 202 12.98 -9.21 -7.08
CA GLY A 202 14.38 -8.76 -7.06
C GLY A 202 15.14 -9.11 -5.77
N ARG A 203 14.46 -9.65 -4.75
CA ARG A 203 15.07 -9.98 -3.45
C ARG A 203 16.11 -11.09 -3.57
N LYS A 204 17.32 -10.81 -3.08
CA LYS A 204 18.46 -11.74 -3.11
C LYS A 204 18.45 -12.69 -1.91
N TRP A 205 17.47 -13.57 -1.82
CA TRP A 205 17.47 -14.65 -0.82
C TRP A 205 17.99 -15.93 -1.47
N LYS A 206 19.00 -16.56 -0.85
CA LYS A 206 19.63 -17.76 -1.39
C LYS A 206 18.64 -18.92 -1.36
N ASP A 207 18.48 -19.60 -2.49
CA ASP A 207 17.69 -20.83 -2.64
C ASP A 207 16.26 -20.74 -2.05
N THR A 208 15.65 -19.55 -2.10
CA THR A 208 14.35 -19.30 -1.46
C THR A 208 13.36 -18.75 -2.47
N ILE A 209 12.18 -19.38 -2.52
CA ILE A 209 10.98 -18.83 -3.14
C ILE A 209 10.02 -18.51 -2.00
N VAL A 210 9.52 -17.28 -1.96
CA VAL A 210 8.49 -16.86 -1.01
C VAL A 210 7.17 -16.83 -1.76
N ALA A 211 6.32 -17.81 -1.49
CA ALA A 211 4.93 -17.81 -1.92
C ALA A 211 4.07 -17.53 -0.69
N ILE A 212 3.25 -16.48 -0.76
CA ILE A 212 2.29 -16.11 0.29
C ILE A 212 0.91 -16.32 -0.32
N GLY A 213 0.08 -17.14 0.32
CA GLY A 213 -1.26 -17.49 -0.11
C GLY A 213 -2.20 -17.65 1.06
#